data_AF-A0A4V1N080-F1
#
_entry.id   AF-A0A4V1N080-F1
#
_cell.length_a   1.000
_cell.length_b   1.000
_cell.length_c   1.000
_cell.angle_alpha   90.00
_cell.angle_beta   90.00
_cell.angle_gamma   90.00
#
_symmetry.space_group_name_H-M   'P 1'
#
loop_
_entity.id
_entity.type
_entity.pdbx_description
1 polymer ?
#
loop_
_entity_poly.entity_id
_entity_poly.type
_entity_poly.pdbx_seq_one_letter_code
_entity_poly.pdbx_strand_id
1 'polypeptide(L)'
;MKLLKRIAKLIGLLIIIGGLSIGVILVKKYYTSYMAFESLNNTILDIKITSDDLQAAQKLKTGKIQSKRLINLSEIPPLWKKLSKNNSLKNEYKYLKDVNFFVITYKSDSLLVNGIVAEPKRDGKFPVIIFNRGGNKEIGKVAKAKTLYSLIFATSKLANEGYVVIASCYRENDEFGGEDIQDVLNLTETVKDIGKANPNRIGMLGWSRGGMMTYLALKKTDVITTAVIGNGPTDLSQLVTDRPEMETEVCAKLIPSYHRNKAEELKKRSVIYWADELSKKSSLLILCGTKDKRVNPNQADKIAEKLVEMNYDFELRKFETNHSFSNKKNELNKLLIKWFKEKL
;
A
#
# COMPACT_ATOMS: atom_id res chain seq x y z
N MET A 1 53.38 -20.62 -21.66
CA MET A 1 53.57 -19.51 -20.68
C MET A 1 53.07 -18.13 -21.16
N LYS A 2 53.42 -17.62 -22.36
CA LYS A 2 52.97 -16.28 -22.83
C LYS A 2 51.45 -16.13 -23.00
N LEU A 3 50.77 -17.18 -23.47
CA LEU A 3 49.31 -17.19 -23.66
C LEU A 3 48.54 -17.09 -22.33
N LEU A 4 48.95 -17.88 -21.32
CA LEU A 4 48.39 -17.84 -19.96
C LEU A 4 48.52 -16.45 -19.30
N LYS A 5 49.67 -15.77 -19.47
CA LYS A 5 49.83 -14.38 -18.98
C LYS A 5 48.91 -13.38 -19.68
N ARG A 6 48.63 -13.55 -20.98
CA ARG A 6 47.69 -12.69 -21.72
C ARG A 6 46.25 -12.91 -21.26
N ILE A 7 45.85 -14.17 -21.06
CA ILE A 7 44.53 -14.54 -20.55
C ILE A 7 44.32 -13.97 -19.14
N ALA A 8 45.29 -14.14 -18.24
CA ALA A 8 45.21 -13.59 -16.88
C ALA A 8 45.09 -12.06 -16.86
N LYS A 9 45.83 -11.35 -17.72
CA LYS A 9 45.68 -9.88 -17.88
C LYS A 9 44.30 -9.49 -18.40
N LEU A 10 43.75 -10.23 -19.37
CA LEU A 10 42.43 -9.98 -19.92
C LEU A 10 41.33 -10.20 -18.87
N ILE A 11 41.42 -11.29 -18.10
CA ILE A 11 40.50 -11.60 -17.00
C ILE A 11 40.60 -10.52 -15.91
N GLY A 12 41.81 -10.11 -15.53
CA GLY A 12 42.00 -9.02 -14.55
C GLY A 12 41.39 -7.70 -15.01
N LEU A 13 41.57 -7.34 -16.28
CA LEU A 13 40.96 -6.14 -16.86
C LEU A 13 39.42 -6.23 -16.89
N LEU A 14 38.86 -7.39 -17.25
CA LEU A 14 37.42 -7.62 -17.24
C LEU A 14 36.83 -7.56 -15.83
N ILE A 15 37.54 -8.08 -14.82
CA ILE A 15 37.14 -7.99 -13.41
C ILE A 15 37.14 -6.52 -12.94
N ILE A 16 38.16 -5.73 -13.30
CA ILE A 16 38.24 -4.30 -12.95
C ILE A 16 37.11 -3.52 -13.63
N ILE A 17 36.89 -3.72 -14.93
CA ILE A 17 35.81 -3.05 -15.68
C ILE A 17 34.44 -3.46 -15.12
N GLY A 18 34.23 -4.75 -14.83
CA GLY A 18 33.01 -5.27 -14.21
C GLY A 18 32.77 -4.68 -12.83
N GLY A 19 33.80 -4.62 -11.97
CA GLY A 19 33.74 -4.03 -10.64
C GLY A 19 33.42 -2.53 -10.68
N LEU A 20 34.07 -1.76 -11.57
CA LEU A 20 33.77 -0.35 -11.78
C LEU A 20 32.35 -0.13 -12.29
N SER A 21 31.89 -0.94 -13.24
CA SER A 21 30.55 -0.84 -13.81
C SER A 21 29.47 -1.12 -12.76
N ILE A 22 29.64 -2.18 -11.97
CA ILE A 22 28.75 -2.52 -10.84
C ILE A 22 28.80 -1.42 -9.78
N GLY A 23 30.00 -0.91 -9.46
CA GLY A 23 30.20 0.20 -8.52
C GLY A 23 29.45 1.46 -8.94
N VAL A 24 29.55 1.87 -10.21
CA VAL A 24 28.83 3.04 -10.75
C VAL A 24 27.31 2.84 -10.67
N ILE A 25 26.81 1.64 -10.99
CA ILE A 25 25.38 1.33 -10.89
C ILE A 25 24.90 1.44 -9.43
N LEU A 26 25.66 0.88 -8.48
CA LEU A 26 25.33 0.95 -7.06
C LEU A 26 25.37 2.39 -6.54
N VAL A 27 26.45 3.12 -6.80
CA VAL A 27 26.60 4.53 -6.41
C VAL A 27 25.45 5.36 -6.98
N LYS A 28 25.11 5.19 -8.26
CA LYS A 28 23.99 5.90 -8.88
C LYS A 28 22.66 5.57 -8.20
N LYS A 29 22.42 4.31 -7.85
CA LYS A 29 21.22 3.87 -7.13
C LYS A 29 21.13 4.49 -5.73
N TYR A 30 22.23 4.46 -4.97
CA TYR A 30 22.30 5.05 -3.62
C TYR A 30 22.14 6.57 -3.68
N TYR A 31 22.87 7.24 -4.58
CA TYR A 31 22.76 8.68 -4.78
C TYR A 31 21.34 9.10 -5.15
N THR A 32 20.71 8.39 -6.09
CA THR A 32 19.31 8.68 -6.48
C THR A 32 18.34 8.51 -5.31
N SER A 33 18.55 7.47 -4.49
CA SER A 33 17.71 7.20 -3.31
C SER A 33 17.91 8.26 -2.23
N TYR A 34 19.16 8.66 -1.98
CA TYR A 34 19.54 9.74 -1.07
C TYR A 34 18.94 11.08 -1.51
N MET A 35 19.13 11.47 -2.77
CA MET A 35 18.55 12.71 -3.32
C MET A 35 17.02 12.71 -3.24
N ALA A 36 16.37 11.56 -3.45
CA ALA A 36 14.92 11.44 -3.27
C ALA A 36 14.52 11.67 -1.81
N PHE A 37 15.26 11.10 -0.84
CA PHE A 37 15.02 11.31 0.58
C PHE A 37 15.24 12.77 1.02
N GLU A 38 16.35 13.38 0.59
CA GLU A 38 16.68 14.78 0.87
C GLU A 38 15.65 15.73 0.29
N SER A 39 15.15 15.45 -0.92
CA SER A 39 14.12 16.27 -1.57
C SER A 39 12.76 16.27 -0.87
N LEU A 40 12.57 15.42 0.15
CA LEU A 40 11.39 15.43 1.01
C LEU A 40 11.56 16.30 2.26
N ASN A 41 12.78 16.77 2.57
CA ASN A 41 13.02 17.72 3.67
C ASN A 41 12.28 19.03 3.44
N ASN A 42 11.84 19.67 4.52
CA ASN A 42 11.10 20.94 4.48
C ASN A 42 9.78 20.86 3.68
N THR A 43 9.24 19.65 3.47
CA THR A 43 7.90 19.45 2.90
C THR A 43 6.91 19.11 4.00
N ILE A 44 5.61 19.19 3.70
CA ILE A 44 4.55 18.74 4.62
C ILE A 44 4.72 17.29 5.10
N LEU A 45 5.43 16.45 4.33
CA LEU A 45 5.68 15.06 4.67
C LEU A 45 6.74 14.92 5.78
N ASP A 46 7.61 15.91 5.95
CA ASP A 46 8.71 15.90 6.93
C ASP A 46 8.27 16.26 8.36
N ILE A 47 7.06 16.78 8.53
CA ILE A 47 6.59 17.16 9.87
C ILE A 47 6.50 15.92 10.77
N LYS A 48 7.25 15.91 11.87
CA LYS A 48 7.30 14.80 12.82
C LYS A 48 6.18 14.91 13.86
N ILE A 49 5.81 13.77 14.44
CA ILE A 49 4.99 13.73 15.65
C ILE A 49 5.91 14.11 16.80
N THR A 50 5.55 15.13 17.58
CA THR A 50 6.34 15.63 18.71
C THR A 50 5.93 14.99 20.04
N SER A 51 6.69 15.22 21.11
CA SER A 51 6.29 14.82 22.47
C SER A 51 4.99 15.49 22.90
N ASP A 52 4.81 16.77 22.56
CA ASP A 52 3.58 17.52 22.85
C ASP A 52 2.38 16.93 22.11
N ASP A 53 2.59 16.52 20.86
CA ASP A 53 1.57 15.80 20.09
C ASP A 53 1.14 14.52 20.82
N LEU A 54 2.09 13.74 21.34
CA LEU A 54 1.81 12.50 22.07
C LEU A 54 1.08 12.76 23.39
N GLN A 55 1.44 13.83 24.10
CA GLN A 55 0.76 14.23 25.34
C GLN A 55 -0.69 14.64 25.08
N ALA A 56 -0.91 15.47 24.05
CA ALA A 56 -2.26 15.86 23.62
C ALA A 56 -3.10 14.64 23.23
N ALA A 57 -2.48 13.66 22.58
CA ALA A 57 -3.14 12.43 22.15
C ALA A 57 -3.63 11.52 23.27
N GLN A 58 -3.12 11.64 24.50
CA GLN A 58 -3.53 10.79 25.62
C GLN A 58 -5.02 10.94 25.96
N LYS A 59 -5.59 12.12 25.68
CA LYS A 59 -7.02 12.41 25.91
C LYS A 59 -7.91 12.06 24.71
N LEU A 60 -7.31 11.73 23.57
CA LEU A 60 -8.05 11.38 22.36
C LEU A 60 -8.56 9.95 22.43
N LYS A 61 -9.82 9.76 22.02
CA LYS A 61 -10.35 8.42 21.74
C LYS A 61 -9.67 7.85 20.49
N THR A 62 -9.54 6.53 20.44
CA THR A 62 -9.08 5.82 19.24
C THR A 62 -9.88 6.23 18.01
N GLY A 63 -9.20 6.40 16.87
CA GLY A 63 -9.76 6.89 15.61
C GLY A 63 -9.77 8.42 15.48
N LYS A 64 -9.62 9.20 16.56
CA LYS A 64 -9.72 10.67 16.45
C LYS A 64 -8.56 11.29 15.67
N ILE A 65 -8.88 12.22 14.77
CA ILE A 65 -7.90 13.02 14.04
C ILE A 65 -7.34 14.11 14.96
N GLN A 66 -6.04 14.10 15.19
CA GLN A 66 -5.33 15.14 15.92
C GLN A 66 -4.95 16.32 15.03
N SER A 67 -4.50 16.05 13.81
CA SER A 67 -4.17 17.09 12.84
C SER A 67 -4.53 16.65 11.43
N LYS A 68 -4.93 17.63 10.61
CA LYS A 68 -5.22 17.47 9.17
C LYS A 68 -4.61 18.67 8.44
N ARG A 69 -3.66 18.42 7.55
CA ARG A 69 -2.93 19.47 6.81
C ARG A 69 -3.00 19.22 5.31
N LEU A 70 -3.37 20.25 4.54
CA LEU A 70 -3.49 20.18 3.09
C LEU A 70 -2.10 19.97 2.46
N ILE A 71 -2.03 19.12 1.44
CA ILE A 71 -0.82 18.85 0.68
C ILE A 71 -0.87 19.67 -0.62
N ASN A 72 0.12 20.55 -0.80
CA ASN A 72 0.38 21.13 -2.11
C ASN A 72 1.33 20.21 -2.91
N LEU A 73 0.82 19.59 -3.98
CA LEU A 73 1.60 18.63 -4.76
C LEU A 73 2.82 19.25 -5.45
N SER A 74 2.80 20.56 -5.76
CA SER A 74 3.94 21.25 -6.37
C SER A 74 5.11 21.46 -5.41
N GLU A 75 4.85 21.41 -4.10
CA GLU A 75 5.85 21.54 -3.03
C GLU A 75 6.52 20.21 -2.68
N ILE A 76 6.21 19.13 -3.41
CA ILE A 76 6.88 17.83 -3.26
C ILE A 76 7.65 17.57 -4.56
N PRO A 77 8.90 18.07 -4.69
CA PRO A 77 9.66 18.04 -5.95
C PRO A 77 9.73 16.69 -6.66
N PRO A 78 10.04 15.56 -5.97
CA PRO A 78 10.16 14.27 -6.67
C PRO A 78 8.81 13.78 -7.22
N LEU A 79 7.70 14.18 -6.60
CA LEU A 79 6.36 13.86 -7.04
C LEU A 79 5.92 14.78 -8.16
N TRP A 80 6.09 16.09 -8.00
CA TRP A 80 5.73 17.09 -9.00
C TRP A 80 6.41 16.81 -10.34
N LYS A 81 7.72 16.47 -10.33
CA LYS A 81 8.47 16.06 -11.53
C LYS A 81 7.83 14.90 -12.30
N LYS A 82 7.11 13.99 -11.61
CA LYS A 82 6.39 12.88 -12.26
C LYS A 82 5.05 13.32 -12.85
N LEU A 83 4.36 14.24 -12.18
CA LEU A 83 3.00 14.66 -12.51
C LEU A 83 2.94 15.81 -13.51
N SER A 84 3.98 16.63 -13.61
CA SER A 84 4.00 17.87 -14.40
C SER A 84 5.04 17.88 -15.52
N LYS A 85 4.82 18.77 -16.49
CA LYS A 85 5.77 19.20 -17.53
C LYS A 85 5.60 20.71 -17.67
N ASN A 86 6.69 21.46 -17.73
CA ASN A 86 6.68 22.94 -17.79
C ASN A 86 5.80 23.57 -16.69
N ASN A 87 5.95 23.08 -15.45
CA ASN A 87 5.20 23.52 -14.28
C ASN A 87 3.66 23.39 -14.37
N SER A 88 3.17 22.57 -15.29
CA SER A 88 1.74 22.26 -15.45
C SER A 88 1.50 20.76 -15.43
N LEU A 89 0.39 20.31 -14.83
CA LEU A 89 0.01 18.89 -14.81
C LEU A 89 -0.07 18.32 -16.23
N LYS A 90 0.51 17.14 -16.45
CA LYS A 90 0.35 16.39 -17.69
C LYS A 90 -1.11 16.03 -17.89
N ASN A 91 -1.52 15.82 -19.15
CA ASN A 91 -2.92 15.59 -19.51
C ASN A 91 -3.55 14.43 -18.71
N GLU A 92 -2.82 13.34 -18.53
CA GLU A 92 -3.29 12.18 -17.79
C GLU A 92 -3.48 12.42 -16.28
N TYR A 93 -2.99 13.53 -15.73
CA TYR A 93 -3.10 13.92 -14.32
C TYR A 93 -3.91 15.22 -14.10
N LYS A 94 -4.51 15.80 -15.15
CA LYS A 94 -5.28 17.06 -15.03
C LYS A 94 -6.43 16.98 -14.01
N TYR A 95 -7.05 15.82 -13.88
CA TYR A 95 -8.12 15.55 -12.90
C TYR A 95 -7.67 15.74 -11.44
N LEU A 96 -6.37 15.70 -11.14
CA LEU A 96 -5.88 15.97 -9.78
C LEU A 96 -6.16 17.41 -9.33
N LYS A 97 -6.50 18.31 -10.26
CA LYS A 97 -7.00 19.66 -9.91
C LYS A 97 -8.31 19.61 -9.11
N ASP A 98 -9.07 18.52 -9.20
CA ASP A 98 -10.38 18.35 -8.56
C ASP A 98 -10.31 17.47 -7.30
N VAL A 99 -9.11 17.11 -6.86
CA VAL A 99 -8.86 16.28 -5.68
C VAL A 99 -7.95 17.02 -4.70
N ASN A 100 -8.35 17.06 -3.43
CA ASN A 100 -7.48 17.50 -2.33
C ASN A 100 -6.80 16.30 -1.68
N PHE A 101 -5.53 16.46 -1.33
CA PHE A 101 -4.80 15.49 -0.52
C PHE A 101 -4.44 16.11 0.83
N PHE A 102 -4.55 15.33 1.90
CA PHE A 102 -4.20 15.77 3.25
C PHE A 102 -3.28 14.77 3.92
N VAL A 103 -2.29 15.25 4.67
CA VAL A 103 -1.66 14.45 5.72
C VAL A 103 -2.54 14.57 6.96
N ILE A 104 -2.87 13.43 7.56
CA ILE A 104 -3.51 13.38 8.86
C ILE A 104 -2.60 12.69 9.87
N THR A 105 -2.76 13.06 11.14
CA THR A 105 -2.28 12.27 12.27
C THR A 105 -3.49 11.88 13.09
N TYR A 106 -3.68 10.60 13.37
CA TYR A 106 -4.83 10.09 14.10
C TYR A 106 -4.40 9.14 15.22
N LYS A 107 -5.24 9.03 16.26
CA LYS A 107 -5.05 8.12 17.37
C LYS A 107 -5.29 6.69 16.93
N SER A 108 -4.27 5.84 17.04
CA SER A 108 -4.36 4.41 16.80
C SER A 108 -3.89 3.70 18.07
N ASP A 109 -4.84 3.24 18.87
CA ASP A 109 -4.60 2.68 20.21
C ASP A 109 -3.84 3.67 21.10
N SER A 110 -2.73 3.27 21.70
CA SER A 110 -1.84 4.14 22.46
C SER A 110 -1.00 5.07 21.57
N LEU A 111 -0.92 4.82 20.26
CA LEU A 111 -0.01 5.50 19.33
C LEU A 111 -0.70 6.64 18.56
N LEU A 112 0.14 7.52 18.00
CA LEU A 112 -0.25 8.39 16.90
C LEU A 112 0.31 7.84 15.59
N VAL A 113 -0.53 7.76 14.57
CA VAL A 113 -0.16 7.23 13.26
C VAL A 113 -0.49 8.24 12.18
N ASN A 114 0.40 8.35 11.21
CA ASN A 114 0.18 9.21 10.04
C ASN A 114 -0.75 8.50 9.05
N GLY A 115 -1.60 9.26 8.38
CA GLY A 115 -2.43 8.81 7.27
C GLY A 115 -2.43 9.83 6.15
N ILE A 116 -2.92 9.41 4.98
CA ILE A 116 -3.18 10.30 3.85
C ILE A 116 -4.65 10.17 3.48
N VAL A 117 -5.31 11.31 3.27
CA VAL A 117 -6.69 11.38 2.76
C VAL A 117 -6.66 12.01 1.38
N ALA A 118 -7.38 11.43 0.42
CA ALA A 118 -7.75 12.05 -0.83
C ALA A 118 -9.27 12.26 -0.85
N GLU A 119 -9.73 13.48 -1.06
CA GLU A 119 -11.17 13.79 -1.10
C GLU A 119 -11.51 14.68 -2.32
N PRO A 120 -12.73 14.58 -2.87
CA PRO A 120 -13.17 15.45 -3.94
C PRO A 120 -13.17 16.92 -3.48
N LYS A 121 -12.79 17.85 -4.35
CA LYS A 121 -12.92 19.29 -4.06
C LYS A 121 -14.36 19.76 -4.01
N ARG A 122 -15.23 19.17 -4.84
CA ARG A 122 -16.68 19.44 -4.82
C ARG A 122 -17.31 19.13 -3.45
N ASP A 123 -18.42 19.81 -3.15
CA ASP A 123 -19.16 19.60 -1.92
C ASP A 123 -19.98 18.32 -1.96
N GLY A 124 -20.22 17.74 -0.78
CA GLY A 124 -21.01 16.53 -0.62
C GLY A 124 -20.51 15.62 0.50
N LYS A 125 -21.28 14.54 0.72
CA LYS A 125 -20.93 13.42 1.58
C LYS A 125 -20.74 12.19 0.72
N PHE A 126 -19.52 11.69 0.69
CA PHE A 126 -19.09 10.65 -0.25
C PHE A 126 -18.84 9.31 0.46
N PRO A 127 -19.13 8.18 -0.21
CA PRO A 127 -18.67 6.88 0.27
C PRO A 127 -17.16 6.87 0.46
N VAL A 128 -16.70 6.03 1.40
CA VAL A 128 -15.30 5.94 1.81
C VAL A 128 -14.67 4.69 1.22
N ILE A 129 -13.43 4.82 0.76
CA ILE A 129 -12.57 3.69 0.42
C ILE A 129 -11.35 3.73 1.33
N ILE A 130 -11.24 2.74 2.23
CA ILE A 130 -10.01 2.51 2.98
C ILE A 130 -9.02 1.82 2.03
N PHE A 131 -7.91 2.48 1.73
CA PHE A 131 -6.88 1.95 0.85
C PHE A 131 -5.70 1.39 1.65
N ASN A 132 -5.46 0.10 1.47
CA ASN A 132 -4.31 -0.60 2.04
C ASN A 132 -3.20 -0.69 0.99
N ARG A 133 -2.13 0.07 1.21
CA ARG A 133 -0.97 0.08 0.28
C ARG A 133 -0.16 -1.20 0.36
N GLY A 134 0.53 -1.51 -0.74
CA GLY A 134 1.53 -2.57 -0.79
C GLY A 134 2.91 -2.18 -0.25
N GLY A 135 3.86 -3.09 -0.44
CA GLY A 135 5.26 -2.94 -0.05
C GLY A 135 5.53 -3.12 1.44
N ASN A 136 6.80 -3.03 1.81
CA ASN A 136 7.26 -3.31 3.17
C ASN A 136 7.28 -2.05 4.05
N LYS A 137 7.71 -2.21 5.30
CA LYS A 137 7.89 -1.14 6.29
C LYS A 137 8.72 0.02 5.73
N GLU A 138 8.24 1.23 5.99
CA GLU A 138 8.95 2.50 5.84
C GLU A 138 8.64 3.33 7.08
N ILE A 139 9.42 4.38 7.34
CA ILE A 139 9.21 5.26 8.50
C ILE A 139 9.14 6.74 8.09
N GLY A 140 8.58 7.57 8.97
CA GLY A 140 8.52 9.02 8.83
C GLY A 140 8.04 9.51 7.46
N LYS A 141 8.75 10.49 6.90
CA LYS A 141 8.41 11.11 5.60
C LYS A 141 8.40 10.13 4.42
N VAL A 142 9.18 9.04 4.47
CA VAL A 142 9.21 8.02 3.41
C VAL A 142 7.92 7.21 3.42
N ALA A 143 7.41 6.85 4.60
CA ALA A 143 6.13 6.17 4.75
C ALA A 143 4.98 7.03 4.21
N LYS A 144 4.97 8.33 4.54
CA LYS A 144 3.96 9.27 4.03
C LYS A 144 4.07 9.45 2.52
N ALA A 145 5.28 9.61 1.99
CA ALA A 145 5.51 9.71 0.54
C ALA A 145 5.02 8.45 -0.18
N LYS A 146 5.38 7.26 0.29
CA LYS A 146 4.94 5.98 -0.31
C LYS A 146 3.43 5.85 -0.33
N THR A 147 2.76 6.25 0.75
CA THR A 147 1.30 6.25 0.85
C THR A 147 0.67 7.26 -0.10
N LEU A 148 1.16 8.51 -0.12
CA LEU A 148 0.69 9.55 -1.04
C LEU A 148 0.85 9.15 -2.51
N TYR A 149 2.00 8.58 -2.89
CA TYR A 149 2.25 8.09 -4.25
C TYR A 149 1.27 6.98 -4.60
N SER A 150 1.04 6.04 -3.68
CA SER A 150 0.10 4.95 -3.91
C SER A 150 -1.31 5.49 -4.13
N LEU A 151 -1.75 6.46 -3.33
CA LEU A 151 -3.05 7.09 -3.50
C LEU A 151 -3.18 7.78 -4.86
N ILE A 152 -2.20 8.60 -5.23
CA ILE A 152 -2.19 9.33 -6.50
C ILE A 152 -2.23 8.38 -7.69
N PHE A 153 -1.38 7.35 -7.71
CA PHE A 153 -1.25 6.50 -8.90
C PHE A 153 -2.24 5.33 -8.97
N ALA A 154 -2.77 4.87 -7.83
CA ALA A 154 -3.67 3.71 -7.79
C ALA A 154 -5.14 4.05 -7.54
N THR A 155 -5.44 5.16 -6.85
CA THR A 155 -6.81 5.39 -6.31
C THR A 155 -7.38 6.78 -6.53
N SER A 156 -6.57 7.78 -6.90
CA SER A 156 -7.04 9.17 -6.93
C SER A 156 -8.12 9.44 -7.98
N LYS A 157 -8.26 8.57 -9.00
CA LYS A 157 -9.41 8.59 -9.90
C LYS A 157 -10.71 8.23 -9.18
N LEU A 158 -10.70 7.34 -8.19
CA LEU A 158 -11.86 7.12 -7.32
C LEU A 158 -12.19 8.40 -6.55
N ALA A 159 -11.19 9.10 -6.01
CA ALA A 159 -11.44 10.39 -5.36
C ALA A 159 -12.09 11.40 -6.33
N ASN A 160 -11.63 11.47 -7.58
CA ASN A 160 -12.25 12.28 -8.62
C ASN A 160 -13.71 11.90 -8.92
N GLU A 161 -14.03 10.61 -8.87
CA GLU A 161 -15.39 10.09 -9.09
C GLU A 161 -16.34 10.28 -7.90
N GLY A 162 -15.89 10.84 -6.78
CA GLY A 162 -16.74 11.10 -5.62
C GLY A 162 -16.62 10.07 -4.51
N TYR A 163 -15.40 9.66 -4.19
CA TYR A 163 -15.10 8.84 -3.01
C TYR A 163 -14.12 9.60 -2.11
N VAL A 164 -14.25 9.47 -0.79
CA VAL A 164 -13.14 9.80 0.12
C VAL A 164 -12.25 8.58 0.20
N VAL A 165 -10.98 8.70 -0.19
CA VAL A 165 -10.00 7.62 -0.06
C VAL A 165 -9.08 7.93 1.12
N ILE A 166 -8.95 7.01 2.05
CA ILE A 166 -8.09 7.18 3.24
C ILE A 166 -7.14 6.00 3.37
N ALA A 167 -5.87 6.27 3.72
CA ALA A 167 -4.89 5.22 3.94
C ALA A 167 -3.99 5.52 5.13
N SER A 168 -3.71 4.48 5.92
CA SER A 168 -2.68 4.54 6.96
C SER A 168 -1.29 4.51 6.32
N CYS A 169 -0.35 5.25 6.90
CA CYS A 169 1.07 5.10 6.58
C CYS A 169 1.70 3.87 7.26
N TYR A 170 0.92 3.20 8.14
CA TYR A 170 1.32 2.20 9.13
C TYR A 170 2.24 2.78 10.22
N ARG A 171 2.09 2.26 11.45
CA ARG A 171 2.92 2.59 12.61
C ARG A 171 4.40 2.28 12.35
N GLU A 172 5.28 2.95 13.09
CA GLU A 172 6.72 2.73 12.94
C GLU A 172 7.13 1.31 13.33
N ASN A 173 6.49 0.70 14.32
CA ASN A 173 6.67 -0.72 14.66
C ASN A 173 5.73 -1.61 13.82
N ASP A 174 5.87 -1.51 12.49
CA ASP A 174 5.15 -2.32 11.50
C ASP A 174 5.57 -3.80 11.58
N GLU A 175 4.59 -4.69 11.82
CA GLU A 175 4.75 -6.14 12.00
C GLU A 175 4.32 -6.96 10.78
N PHE A 176 4.14 -6.30 9.63
CA PHE A 176 3.72 -6.90 8.37
C PHE A 176 2.43 -7.71 8.51
N GLY A 177 1.36 -7.11 9.03
CA GLY A 177 0.08 -7.79 9.27
C GLY A 177 -0.05 -8.41 10.66
N GLY A 178 0.64 -7.81 11.64
CA GLY A 178 0.43 -8.05 13.07
C GLY A 178 -0.40 -6.91 13.66
N GLU A 179 0.11 -6.27 14.71
CA GLU A 179 -0.56 -5.16 15.39
C GLU A 179 -0.79 -3.92 14.49
N ASP A 180 -0.06 -3.79 13.38
CA ASP A 180 -0.29 -2.75 12.37
C ASP A 180 -1.68 -2.84 11.71
N ILE A 181 -2.39 -3.96 11.83
CA ILE A 181 -3.78 -4.07 11.38
C ILE A 181 -4.72 -3.10 12.10
N GLN A 182 -4.40 -2.76 13.35
CA GLN A 182 -5.24 -1.88 14.13
C GLN A 182 -5.21 -0.44 13.59
N ASP A 183 -4.12 -0.04 12.93
CA ASP A 183 -4.05 1.22 12.20
C ASP A 183 -5.04 1.28 11.03
N VAL A 184 -5.33 0.15 10.40
CA VAL A 184 -6.32 0.05 9.32
C VAL A 184 -7.73 0.07 9.90
N LEU A 185 -8.00 -0.74 10.92
CA LEU A 185 -9.32 -0.84 11.55
C LEU A 185 -9.76 0.49 12.16
N ASN A 186 -8.83 1.23 12.79
CA ASN A 186 -9.12 2.52 13.38
C ASN A 186 -9.55 3.58 12.33
N LEU A 187 -9.23 3.40 11.04
CA LEU A 187 -9.71 4.31 9.99
C LEU A 187 -11.23 4.28 9.81
N THR A 188 -11.91 3.20 10.21
CA THR A 188 -13.38 3.12 10.20
C THR A 188 -14.02 4.11 11.18
N GLU A 189 -13.31 4.46 12.26
CA GLU A 189 -13.69 5.53 13.18
C GLU A 189 -13.14 6.89 12.72
N THR A 190 -11.91 6.93 12.22
CA THR A 190 -11.26 8.17 11.74
C THR A 190 -12.06 8.88 10.66
N VAL A 191 -12.76 8.15 9.80
CA VAL A 191 -13.56 8.75 8.72
C VAL A 191 -14.73 9.58 9.25
N LYS A 192 -15.19 9.38 10.50
CA LYS A 192 -16.25 10.18 11.12
C LYS A 192 -15.83 11.63 11.36
N ASP A 193 -14.52 11.88 11.52
CA ASP A 193 -13.96 13.22 11.67
C ASP A 193 -13.72 13.91 10.31
N ILE A 194 -13.96 13.22 9.19
CA ILE A 194 -13.81 13.78 7.84
C ILE A 194 -15.15 14.35 7.38
N GLY A 195 -15.22 15.68 7.31
CA GLY A 195 -16.45 16.40 6.94
C GLY A 195 -17.08 15.98 5.60
N LYS A 196 -16.32 15.42 4.66
CA LYS A 196 -16.83 14.93 3.36
C LYS A 196 -17.13 13.43 3.30
N ALA A 197 -16.83 12.67 4.35
CA ALA A 197 -17.04 11.23 4.38
C ALA A 197 -18.45 10.85 4.84
N ASN A 198 -19.00 9.79 4.26
CA ASN A 198 -20.14 9.06 4.77
C ASN A 198 -19.65 7.79 5.50
N PRO A 199 -19.64 7.77 6.84
CA PRO A 199 -19.09 6.65 7.60
C PRO A 199 -19.94 5.37 7.53
N ASN A 200 -21.15 5.42 6.97
CA ASN A 200 -22.03 4.25 6.82
C ASN A 200 -21.84 3.53 5.48
N ARG A 201 -20.96 4.05 4.60
CA ARG A 201 -20.66 3.48 3.29
C ARG A 201 -19.15 3.34 3.15
N ILE A 202 -18.60 2.25 3.68
CA ILE A 202 -17.16 1.98 3.68
C ILE A 202 -16.85 0.76 2.82
N GLY A 203 -16.08 0.97 1.75
CA GLY A 203 -15.40 -0.07 1.00
C GLY A 203 -13.91 -0.12 1.33
N MET A 204 -13.24 -1.17 0.86
CA MET A 204 -11.80 -1.33 1.04
C MET A 204 -11.10 -1.71 -0.27
N LEU A 205 -9.87 -1.24 -0.48
CA LEU A 205 -9.05 -1.61 -1.63
C LEU A 205 -7.63 -1.91 -1.16
N GLY A 206 -7.17 -3.13 -1.36
CA GLY A 206 -5.84 -3.59 -1.00
C GLY A 206 -5.03 -4.05 -2.20
N TRP A 207 -3.76 -3.68 -2.27
CA TRP A 207 -2.86 -4.17 -3.32
C TRP A 207 -1.59 -4.81 -2.76
N SER A 208 -1.18 -5.97 -3.29
CA SER A 208 0.00 -6.72 -2.80
C SER A 208 -0.16 -7.04 -1.30
N ARG A 209 0.82 -6.71 -0.45
CA ARG A 209 0.66 -6.73 1.02
C ARG A 209 -0.66 -6.07 1.48
N GLY A 210 -1.11 -5.01 0.82
CA GLY A 210 -2.37 -4.36 1.15
C GLY A 210 -3.60 -5.27 0.95
N GLY A 211 -3.53 -6.22 0.02
CA GLY A 211 -4.55 -7.28 -0.13
C GLY A 211 -4.59 -8.20 1.09
N MET A 212 -3.43 -8.64 1.57
CA MET A 212 -3.31 -9.38 2.84
C MET A 212 -3.89 -8.59 4.03
N MET A 213 -3.55 -7.29 4.14
CA MET A 213 -4.13 -6.42 5.17
C MET A 213 -5.65 -6.29 5.06
N THR A 214 -6.19 -6.32 3.84
CA THR A 214 -7.63 -6.25 3.59
C THR A 214 -8.32 -7.53 4.07
N TYR A 215 -7.77 -8.72 3.79
CA TYR A 215 -8.30 -9.96 4.36
C TYR A 215 -8.25 -9.96 5.89
N LEU A 216 -7.13 -9.52 6.48
CA LEU A 216 -6.98 -9.40 7.94
C LEU A 216 -8.02 -8.43 8.54
N ALA A 217 -8.34 -7.34 7.85
CA ALA A 217 -9.36 -6.40 8.29
C ALA A 217 -10.75 -7.04 8.22
N LEU A 218 -11.10 -7.69 7.11
CA LEU A 218 -12.39 -8.38 6.92
C LEU A 218 -12.63 -9.53 7.91
N LYS A 219 -11.55 -10.14 8.43
CA LYS A 219 -11.62 -11.11 9.54
C LYS A 219 -12.03 -10.46 10.87
N LYS A 220 -11.76 -9.17 11.06
CA LYS A 220 -11.90 -8.46 12.35
C LYS A 220 -13.06 -7.46 12.39
N THR A 221 -13.71 -7.18 11.27
CA THR A 221 -14.81 -6.23 11.22
C THR A 221 -15.82 -6.59 10.14
N ASP A 222 -17.08 -6.21 10.38
CA ASP A 222 -18.20 -6.39 9.48
C ASP A 222 -18.74 -5.06 8.91
N VAL A 223 -18.08 -3.93 9.21
CA VAL A 223 -18.49 -2.59 8.73
C VAL A 223 -18.15 -2.33 7.27
N ILE A 224 -17.32 -3.17 6.66
CA ILE A 224 -16.88 -3.02 5.27
C ILE A 224 -17.92 -3.67 4.35
N THR A 225 -18.55 -2.88 3.47
CA THR A 225 -19.60 -3.38 2.56
C THR A 225 -19.02 -4.20 1.41
N THR A 226 -17.88 -3.78 0.88
CA THR A 226 -17.22 -4.46 -0.25
C THR A 226 -15.72 -4.21 -0.22
N ALA A 227 -14.93 -5.16 -0.71
CA ALA A 227 -13.50 -4.98 -0.84
C ALA A 227 -12.95 -5.47 -2.18
N VAL A 228 -11.86 -4.84 -2.61
CA VAL A 228 -11.09 -5.23 -3.79
C VAL A 228 -9.69 -5.67 -3.36
N ILE A 229 -9.27 -6.84 -3.80
CA ILE A 229 -7.94 -7.42 -3.54
C ILE A 229 -7.17 -7.52 -4.84
N GLY A 230 -6.13 -6.72 -5.03
CA GLY A 230 -5.26 -6.80 -6.20
C GLY A 230 -3.93 -7.47 -5.93
N ASN A 231 -3.68 -8.62 -6.56
CA ASN A 231 -2.44 -9.39 -6.42
C ASN A 231 -1.98 -9.55 -4.96
N GLY A 232 -2.94 -9.77 -4.05
CA GLY A 232 -2.66 -9.97 -2.63
C GLY A 232 -2.26 -11.41 -2.34
N PRO A 233 -1.20 -11.65 -1.55
CA PRO A 233 -0.86 -13.02 -1.15
C PRO A 233 -1.94 -13.56 -0.21
N THR A 234 -2.28 -14.83 -0.40
CA THR A 234 -3.26 -15.58 0.40
C THR A 234 -2.60 -16.68 1.23
N ASP A 235 -1.38 -17.06 0.86
CA ASP A 235 -0.51 -18.01 1.54
C ASP A 235 0.93 -17.47 1.58
N LEU A 236 1.35 -17.01 2.76
CA LEU A 236 2.70 -16.49 2.95
C LEU A 236 3.75 -17.60 3.03
N SER A 237 3.39 -18.84 3.40
CA SER A 237 4.30 -19.98 3.34
C SER A 237 4.71 -20.23 1.89
N GLN A 238 3.73 -20.29 0.99
CA GLN A 238 4.00 -20.36 -0.45
C GLN A 238 4.76 -19.13 -0.95
N LEU A 239 4.43 -17.91 -0.47
CA LEU A 239 5.13 -16.70 -0.87
C LEU A 239 6.63 -16.75 -0.54
N VAL A 240 7.01 -17.22 0.66
CA VAL A 240 8.43 -17.30 1.04
C VAL A 240 9.15 -18.46 0.35
N THR A 241 8.46 -19.55 0.01
CA THR A 241 9.01 -20.61 -0.85
C THR A 241 9.27 -20.10 -2.26
N ASP A 242 8.32 -19.38 -2.86
CA ASP A 242 8.44 -18.84 -4.22
C ASP A 242 9.46 -17.70 -4.29
N ARG A 243 9.63 -16.96 -3.19
CA ARG A 243 10.53 -15.80 -3.07
C ARG A 243 11.27 -15.82 -1.74
N PRO A 244 12.37 -16.59 -1.63
CA PRO A 244 13.14 -16.70 -0.39
C PRO A 244 13.63 -15.36 0.17
N GLU A 245 13.83 -14.34 -0.67
CA GLU A 245 14.18 -13.00 -0.21
C GLU A 245 13.06 -12.31 0.59
N MET A 246 11.79 -12.70 0.40
CA MET A 246 10.68 -12.23 1.25
C MET A 246 10.80 -12.78 2.68
N GLU A 247 11.36 -13.98 2.85
CA GLU A 247 11.65 -14.51 4.17
C GLU A 247 12.76 -13.71 4.85
N THR A 248 13.92 -13.57 4.20
CA THR A 248 15.10 -12.95 4.83
C THR A 248 14.98 -11.44 4.98
N GLU A 249 14.37 -10.75 4.02
CA GLU A 249 14.34 -9.29 3.97
C GLU A 249 13.08 -8.66 4.57
N VAL A 250 12.05 -9.46 4.84
CA VAL A 250 10.75 -8.95 5.30
C VAL A 250 10.22 -9.75 6.48
N CYS A 251 9.87 -11.02 6.28
CA CYS A 251 9.15 -11.79 7.27
C CYS A 251 9.99 -11.98 8.55
N ALA A 252 11.23 -12.46 8.42
CA ALA A 252 12.12 -12.65 9.57
C ALA A 252 12.47 -11.35 10.31
N LYS A 253 12.45 -10.21 9.62
CA LYS A 253 12.79 -8.90 10.20
C LYS A 253 11.62 -8.21 10.89
N LEU A 254 10.40 -8.43 10.40
CA LEU A 254 9.22 -7.65 10.82
C LEU A 254 8.22 -8.47 11.63
N ILE A 255 8.08 -9.77 11.35
CA ILE A 255 7.07 -10.59 12.00
C ILE A 255 7.57 -11.00 13.40
N PRO A 256 6.84 -10.67 14.48
CA PRO A 256 7.22 -11.06 15.83
C PRO A 256 7.33 -12.57 15.96
N SER A 257 8.30 -13.05 16.76
CA SER A 257 8.51 -14.48 17.02
C SER A 257 8.74 -15.37 15.79
N TYR A 258 9.05 -14.80 14.62
CA TYR A 258 9.16 -15.54 13.36
C TYR A 258 10.13 -16.73 13.44
N HIS A 259 11.32 -16.56 14.02
CA HIS A 259 12.30 -17.65 14.13
C HIS A 259 11.87 -18.78 15.07
N ARG A 260 11.00 -18.50 16.04
CA ARG A 260 10.50 -19.51 16.98
C ARG A 260 9.25 -20.21 16.45
N ASN A 261 8.36 -19.46 15.81
CA ASN A 261 7.01 -19.90 15.45
C ASN A 261 6.66 -19.62 13.97
N LYS A 262 7.62 -19.79 13.05
CA LYS A 262 7.48 -19.44 11.62
C LYS A 262 6.14 -19.89 11.02
N ALA A 263 5.80 -21.17 11.13
CA ALA A 263 4.60 -21.72 10.52
C ALA A 263 3.32 -21.04 11.01
N GLU A 264 3.17 -20.88 12.33
CA GLU A 264 2.00 -20.22 12.93
C GLU A 264 1.92 -18.74 12.61
N GLU A 265 3.06 -18.03 12.61
CA GLU A 265 3.08 -16.61 12.30
C GLU A 265 2.76 -16.29 10.84
N LEU A 266 3.17 -17.16 9.90
CA LEU A 266 2.77 -17.08 8.50
C LEU A 266 1.29 -17.44 8.33
N LYS A 267 0.80 -18.47 9.04
CA LYS A 267 -0.61 -18.87 9.03
C LYS A 267 -1.54 -17.75 9.47
N LYS A 268 -1.20 -17.01 10.53
CA LYS A 268 -1.95 -15.83 11.03
C LYS A 268 -2.20 -14.77 9.95
N ARG A 269 -1.32 -14.67 8.95
CA ARG A 269 -1.36 -13.70 7.85
C ARG A 269 -1.90 -14.27 6.53
N SER A 270 -2.25 -15.55 6.51
CA SER A 270 -2.57 -16.28 5.29
C SER A 270 -4.04 -16.71 5.28
N VAL A 271 -4.87 -15.94 4.56
CA VAL A 271 -6.34 -16.15 4.51
C VAL A 271 -6.74 -17.56 4.09
N ILE A 272 -5.89 -18.28 3.35
CA ILE A 272 -6.18 -19.67 2.96
C ILE A 272 -6.45 -20.59 4.15
N TYR A 273 -5.97 -20.27 5.36
CA TYR A 273 -6.15 -21.08 6.56
C TYR A 273 -7.34 -20.66 7.45
N TRP A 274 -7.98 -19.54 7.15
CA TRP A 274 -9.08 -18.98 7.96
C TRP A 274 -10.11 -18.24 7.12
N ALA A 275 -10.30 -18.64 5.85
CA ALA A 275 -11.23 -17.99 4.93
C ALA A 275 -12.66 -17.97 5.47
N ASP A 276 -13.03 -18.97 6.26
CA ASP A 276 -14.30 -19.11 6.98
C ASP A 276 -14.54 -18.02 8.05
N GLU A 277 -13.48 -17.36 8.50
CA GLU A 277 -13.54 -16.24 9.45
C GLU A 277 -13.75 -14.87 8.77
N LEU A 278 -13.77 -14.81 7.43
CA LEU A 278 -14.07 -13.56 6.72
C LEU A 278 -15.53 -13.14 6.96
N SER A 279 -15.76 -11.85 7.20
CA SER A 279 -17.12 -11.30 7.30
C SER A 279 -17.94 -11.61 6.04
N LYS A 280 -19.05 -12.34 6.21
CA LYS A 280 -20.00 -12.65 5.14
C LYS A 280 -20.91 -11.47 4.74
N LYS A 281 -20.83 -10.35 5.46
CA LYS A 281 -21.55 -9.10 5.08
C LYS A 281 -20.85 -8.34 3.97
N SER A 282 -19.58 -8.67 3.69
CA SER A 282 -18.78 -8.01 2.68
C SER A 282 -18.78 -8.81 1.38
N SER A 283 -18.77 -8.13 0.23
CA SER A 283 -18.44 -8.76 -1.05
C SER A 283 -16.97 -8.56 -1.43
N LEU A 284 -16.42 -9.46 -2.25
CA LEU A 284 -15.01 -9.42 -2.67
C LEU A 284 -14.84 -9.37 -4.19
N LEU A 285 -13.99 -8.47 -4.69
CA LEU A 285 -13.43 -8.55 -6.04
C LEU A 285 -11.94 -8.89 -5.96
N ILE A 286 -11.57 -10.07 -6.42
CA ILE A 286 -10.18 -10.53 -6.48
C ILE A 286 -9.66 -10.27 -7.88
N LEU A 287 -8.59 -9.48 -7.97
CA LEU A 287 -7.90 -9.13 -9.22
C LEU A 287 -6.54 -9.83 -9.26
N CYS A 288 -6.34 -10.63 -10.30
CA CYS A 288 -5.14 -11.43 -10.48
C CYS A 288 -4.44 -11.09 -11.81
N GLY A 289 -3.17 -10.71 -11.75
CA GLY A 289 -2.30 -10.60 -12.92
C GLY A 289 -1.65 -11.95 -13.21
N THR A 290 -1.97 -12.60 -14.32
CA THR A 290 -1.46 -13.94 -14.65
C THR A 290 0.04 -13.99 -14.95
N LYS A 291 0.68 -12.82 -15.17
CA LYS A 291 2.14 -12.67 -15.33
C LYS A 291 2.79 -12.03 -14.10
N ASP A 292 2.13 -12.09 -12.94
CA ASP A 292 2.71 -11.65 -11.68
C ASP A 292 3.88 -12.56 -11.28
N LYS A 293 5.02 -11.94 -11.01
CA LYS A 293 6.25 -12.61 -10.56
C LYS A 293 6.54 -12.39 -9.08
N ARG A 294 5.68 -11.65 -8.37
CA ARG A 294 5.85 -11.29 -6.96
C ARG A 294 4.93 -12.07 -6.04
N VAL A 295 3.70 -12.32 -6.48
CA VAL A 295 2.72 -13.19 -5.83
C VAL A 295 2.27 -14.18 -6.88
N ASN A 296 2.37 -15.47 -6.58
CA ASN A 296 2.03 -16.52 -7.53
C ASN A 296 0.53 -16.46 -7.87
N PRO A 297 0.15 -16.31 -9.16
CA PRO A 297 -1.24 -16.22 -9.58
C PRO A 297 -2.14 -17.36 -9.08
N ASN A 298 -1.58 -18.56 -8.88
CA ASN A 298 -2.31 -19.72 -8.36
C ASN A 298 -2.87 -19.49 -6.94
N GLN A 299 -2.30 -18.57 -6.16
CA GLN A 299 -2.84 -18.20 -4.86
C GLN A 299 -4.25 -17.58 -4.96
N ALA A 300 -4.55 -16.88 -6.05
CA ALA A 300 -5.88 -16.32 -6.29
C ALA A 300 -6.90 -17.41 -6.65
N ASP A 301 -6.49 -18.43 -7.39
CA ASP A 301 -7.34 -19.58 -7.74
C ASP A 301 -7.68 -20.40 -6.48
N LYS A 302 -6.67 -20.73 -5.65
CA LYS A 302 -6.86 -21.47 -4.39
C LYS A 302 -7.80 -20.79 -3.39
N ILE A 303 -7.70 -19.47 -3.24
CA ILE A 303 -8.63 -18.77 -2.34
C ILE A 303 -10.04 -18.71 -2.94
N ALA A 304 -10.17 -18.56 -4.27
CA ALA A 304 -11.46 -18.56 -4.94
C ALA A 304 -12.18 -19.91 -4.76
N GLU A 305 -11.47 -21.04 -4.88
CA GLU A 305 -12.00 -22.37 -4.59
C GLU A 305 -12.61 -22.44 -3.18
N LYS A 306 -11.87 -21.99 -2.15
CA LYS A 306 -12.40 -21.93 -0.78
C LYS A 306 -13.62 -21.01 -0.63
N LEU A 307 -13.61 -19.86 -1.30
CA LEU A 307 -14.72 -18.91 -1.27
C LEU A 307 -15.99 -19.49 -1.94
N VAL A 308 -15.83 -20.32 -2.99
CA VAL A 308 -16.94 -21.09 -3.59
C VAL A 308 -17.48 -22.11 -2.60
N GLU A 309 -16.60 -22.92 -1.99
CA GLU A 309 -17.00 -23.96 -1.03
C GLU A 309 -17.84 -23.41 0.14
N MET A 310 -17.54 -22.19 0.58
CA MET A 310 -18.26 -21.53 1.68
C MET A 310 -19.41 -20.60 1.23
N ASN A 311 -19.73 -20.57 -0.07
CA ASN A 311 -20.75 -19.73 -0.69
C ASN A 311 -20.61 -18.23 -0.34
N TYR A 312 -19.41 -17.68 -0.51
CA TYR A 312 -19.10 -16.27 -0.26
C TYR A 312 -19.49 -15.39 -1.49
N ASP A 313 -19.96 -14.15 -1.30
CA ASP A 313 -20.18 -13.20 -2.42
C ASP A 313 -18.84 -12.67 -2.92
N PHE A 314 -18.29 -13.28 -3.97
CA PHE A 314 -17.06 -12.82 -4.58
C PHE A 314 -17.06 -12.94 -6.11
N GLU A 315 -16.17 -12.17 -6.73
CA GLU A 315 -15.81 -12.28 -8.13
C GLU A 315 -14.28 -12.38 -8.27
N LEU A 316 -13.78 -13.35 -9.04
CA LEU A 316 -12.38 -13.42 -9.46
C LEU A 316 -12.25 -12.95 -10.91
N ARG A 317 -11.39 -11.94 -11.14
CA ARG A 317 -11.00 -11.51 -12.49
C ARG A 317 -9.50 -11.64 -12.72
N LYS A 318 -9.14 -12.40 -13.75
CA LYS A 318 -7.76 -12.64 -14.17
C LYS A 318 -7.43 -11.81 -15.41
N PHE A 319 -6.25 -11.21 -15.42
CA PHE A 319 -5.77 -10.36 -16.51
C PHE A 319 -4.36 -10.76 -16.90
N GLU A 320 -4.06 -10.75 -18.20
CA GLU A 320 -2.71 -10.99 -18.71
C GLU A 320 -1.79 -9.77 -18.47
N THR A 321 -1.31 -9.64 -17.24
CA THR A 321 -0.51 -8.49 -16.77
C THR A 321 0.39 -8.87 -15.60
N ASN A 322 1.34 -7.98 -15.28
CA ASN A 322 2.23 -8.08 -14.14
C ASN A 322 1.58 -7.62 -12.81
N HIS A 323 2.38 -7.70 -11.74
CA HIS A 323 2.00 -7.33 -10.37
C HIS A 323 1.35 -5.94 -10.21
N SER A 324 1.75 -4.96 -11.03
CA SER A 324 1.31 -3.56 -10.90
C SER A 324 0.24 -3.17 -11.91
N PHE A 325 -0.25 -4.12 -12.72
CA PHE A 325 -1.21 -3.85 -13.80
C PHE A 325 -0.72 -2.77 -14.77
N SER A 326 0.59 -2.72 -15.04
CA SER A 326 1.21 -1.54 -15.65
C SER A 326 0.71 -1.24 -17.07
N ASN A 327 0.41 -2.26 -17.87
CA ASN A 327 -0.15 -2.16 -19.22
C ASN A 327 -1.70 -2.12 -19.23
N LYS A 328 -2.34 -2.20 -18.06
CA LYS A 328 -3.79 -2.33 -17.89
C LYS A 328 -4.39 -1.24 -16.99
N LYS A 329 -3.63 -0.19 -16.67
CA LYS A 329 -4.04 0.88 -15.73
C LYS A 329 -5.39 1.51 -16.05
N ASN A 330 -5.68 1.80 -17.33
CA ASN A 330 -6.96 2.44 -17.69
C ASN A 330 -8.15 1.49 -17.52
N GLU A 331 -7.98 0.22 -17.89
CA GLU A 331 -8.98 -0.83 -17.71
C GLU A 331 -9.23 -1.08 -16.22
N LEU A 332 -8.16 -1.18 -15.42
CA LEU A 332 -8.23 -1.31 -13.97
C LEU A 332 -9.01 -0.15 -13.33
N ASN A 333 -8.71 1.10 -13.69
CA ASN A 333 -9.42 2.25 -13.14
C ASN A 333 -10.92 2.21 -13.44
N LYS A 334 -11.31 1.88 -14.69
CA LYS A 334 -12.73 1.76 -15.07
C LYS A 334 -13.43 0.66 -14.27
N LEU A 335 -12.75 -0.48 -14.09
CA LEU A 335 -13.26 -1.60 -13.31
C LEU A 335 -13.48 -1.22 -11.84
N LEU A 336 -12.49 -0.59 -11.19
CA LEU A 336 -12.61 -0.17 -9.79
C LEU A 336 -13.76 0.81 -9.59
N ILE A 337 -13.89 1.80 -10.47
CA ILE A 337 -14.99 2.78 -10.43
C ILE A 337 -16.34 2.07 -10.57
N LYS A 338 -16.46 1.15 -11.53
CA LYS A 338 -17.68 0.37 -11.75
C LYS A 338 -18.04 -0.45 -10.52
N TRP A 339 -17.10 -1.24 -10.00
CA TRP A 339 -17.30 -2.11 -8.85
C TRP A 339 -17.81 -1.34 -7.64
N PHE A 340 -17.11 -0.28 -7.24
CA PHE A 340 -17.53 0.50 -6.08
C PHE A 340 -18.86 1.22 -6.32
N LYS A 341 -19.14 1.68 -7.55
CA LYS A 341 -20.43 2.32 -7.85
C LYS A 341 -21.61 1.36 -7.71
N GLU A 342 -21.41 0.07 -7.99
CA GLU A 342 -22.44 -0.97 -7.92
C GLU A 342 -22.62 -1.54 -6.50
N LYS A 343 -21.52 -1.62 -5.72
CA LYS A 343 -21.48 -2.34 -4.44
C LYS A 343 -21.40 -1.42 -3.21
N LEU A 344 -21.19 -0.11 -3.37
CA LEU A 344 -21.01 0.85 -2.27
C LEU A 344 -21.87 2.08 -2.44
#